data_AF-A0A947WDT3-F1
#
_entry.id   AF-A0A947WDT3-F1
#
_cell.length_a   1.000
_cell.length_b   1.000
_cell.length_c   1.000
_cell.angle_alpha   90.00
_cell.angle_beta   90.00
_cell.angle_gamma   90.00
#
_symmetry.space_group_name_H-M   'P 1'
#
loop_
_entity.id
_entity.type
_entity.pdbx_description
1 polymer ?
#
loop_
_entity_poly.entity_id
_entity_poly.type
_entity_poly.pdbx_seq_one_letter_code
_entity_poly.pdbx_strand_id
1 'polypeptide(L)'
;MRRLISIAILAGSLAIAASCGRGTDDLAPVRIDDGSPAAWTAHPADGVEMSLAGDDGALRLDFRFTGGGYAIARREVDLVLPENFAFTFRLRGECPVNTLEFKLVDETGENVWWHVKRDYAFPRAWTGVTVKKRNITFAWGPDGDGALRRVSAIEIVVTASEGGAGSVWIDDLTLVPLPPQDVPPSPPVPRASSGDAAAALDGDPATAWSPDATDRAPAVTIDLVAPCEFGGLVLDWAPGGRAAAYVLEISDDGEIWRELLSVSDAAGARDRLYLPESEARHLRLRPHLDAASPPPALAELRIMPLSWSSSREAFYAAVAAESPRGSFPRAVAGEQSYWTVVGADASPRDLLFNEDGQLETGPYRGSVEPFLRVDGALTTWADVAAEHWLADACLPIPSVRWRAGDVELTVTVVAPVEPDARGVFARYRLANRGATAHRVDLDLAIRPFQVNPPSQTLNRPGGAARAVHSGKSLAEIDPEPTPVLGPDPRAAFYRKSALDRV
;
A
#
# COMPACT_ATOMS: atom_id res chain seq x y z
N MET A 1 16.20 38.13 61.96
CA MET A 1 14.95 38.73 62.47
C MET A 1 13.84 38.45 61.47
N ARG A 2 12.73 37.92 61.99
CA ARG A 2 11.55 37.43 61.27
C ARG A 2 10.86 38.54 60.47
N ARG A 3 10.38 38.23 59.26
CA ARG A 3 9.10 38.75 58.75
C ARG A 3 8.37 37.66 57.97
N LEU A 4 7.29 37.18 58.59
CA LEU A 4 6.19 36.48 57.94
C LEU A 4 5.49 37.43 56.97
N ILE A 5 5.09 36.94 55.80
CA ILE A 5 3.96 37.49 55.04
C ILE A 5 3.08 36.32 54.59
N SER A 6 1.81 36.48 54.89
CA SER A 6 0.72 35.52 54.87
C SER A 6 0.33 35.06 53.46
N ILE A 7 0.02 33.78 53.32
CA ILE A 7 -0.66 33.19 52.16
C ILE A 7 -2.17 33.44 52.31
N ALA A 8 -2.75 34.21 51.39
CA ALA A 8 -4.20 34.33 51.24
C ALA A 8 -4.67 33.28 50.22
N ILE A 9 -5.50 32.34 50.69
CA ILE A 9 -6.19 31.35 49.85
C ILE A 9 -7.43 32.04 49.29
N LEU A 10 -7.44 32.32 47.98
CA LEU A 10 -8.63 32.77 47.26
C LEU A 10 -9.30 31.54 46.63
N ALA A 11 -10.39 31.08 47.24
CA ALA A 11 -11.28 30.10 46.65
C ALA A 11 -12.10 30.77 45.54
N GLY A 12 -11.69 30.57 44.29
CA GLY A 12 -12.43 30.99 43.10
C GLY A 12 -13.23 29.82 42.54
N SER A 13 -14.53 29.83 42.75
CA SER A 13 -15.51 28.92 42.15
C SER A 13 -15.54 29.12 40.64
N LEU A 14 -14.90 28.22 39.88
CA LEU A 14 -15.00 28.23 38.41
C LEU A 14 -16.27 27.47 38.00
N ALA A 15 -17.33 28.22 37.72
CA ALA A 15 -18.49 27.69 37.01
C ALA A 15 -18.06 27.34 35.59
N ILE A 16 -17.93 26.04 35.30
CA ILE A 16 -17.78 25.53 33.94
C ILE A 16 -19.15 25.72 33.27
N ALA A 17 -19.30 26.83 32.54
CA ALA A 17 -20.36 26.95 31.56
C ALA A 17 -20.07 25.94 30.45
N ALA A 18 -20.86 24.87 30.42
CA ALA A 18 -20.91 23.96 29.29
C ALA A 18 -21.27 24.77 28.03
N SER A 19 -20.31 24.98 27.13
CA SER A 19 -20.62 25.38 25.76
C SER A 19 -21.16 24.15 25.02
N CYS A 20 -22.40 23.79 25.30
CA CYS A 20 -23.19 22.97 24.38
C CYS A 20 -23.48 23.83 23.15
N GLY A 21 -22.91 23.46 22.01
CA GLY A 21 -23.20 24.09 20.72
C GLY A 21 -22.00 24.18 19.78
N ARG A 22 -21.37 23.05 19.41
CA ARG A 22 -20.86 22.94 18.03
C ARG A 22 -22.02 22.44 17.20
N GLY A 23 -22.55 23.31 16.35
CA GLY A 23 -23.73 23.07 15.56
C GLY A 23 -23.58 21.85 14.66
N THR A 24 -24.65 21.09 14.53
CA THR A 24 -24.85 20.03 13.54
C THR A 24 -24.97 20.55 12.10
N ASP A 25 -24.79 21.87 11.89
CA ASP A 25 -24.81 22.50 10.55
C ASP A 25 -23.53 22.22 9.73
N ASP A 26 -22.45 21.74 10.36
CA ASP A 26 -21.14 21.52 9.71
C ASP A 26 -21.02 20.18 8.97
N LEU A 27 -22.12 19.39 8.91
CA LEU A 27 -22.17 18.07 8.26
C LEU A 27 -23.14 17.98 7.07
N ALA A 28 -23.74 19.09 6.65
CA ALA A 28 -24.65 19.08 5.51
C ALA A 28 -23.88 18.91 4.18
N PRO A 29 -24.31 18.00 3.28
CA PRO A 29 -23.72 17.91 1.95
C PRO A 29 -23.87 19.21 1.15
N VAL A 30 -22.80 19.64 0.50
CA VAL A 30 -22.77 20.81 -0.38
C VAL A 30 -22.82 20.33 -1.83
N ARG A 31 -23.97 20.52 -2.49
CA ARG A 31 -24.10 20.24 -3.92
C ARG A 31 -23.29 21.27 -4.70
N ILE A 32 -22.31 20.80 -5.47
CA ILE A 32 -21.40 21.63 -6.26
C ILE A 32 -21.92 21.74 -7.68
N ASP A 33 -22.39 20.63 -8.26
CA ASP A 33 -22.92 20.62 -9.62
C ASP A 33 -24.44 20.79 -9.66
N ASP A 34 -24.89 21.83 -10.35
CA ASP A 34 -26.29 22.18 -10.61
C ASP A 34 -26.81 21.61 -11.93
N GLY A 35 -26.01 20.78 -12.61
CA GLY A 35 -26.37 20.15 -13.88
C GLY A 35 -26.23 21.07 -15.10
N SER A 36 -25.61 22.23 -14.90
CA SER A 36 -25.37 23.23 -15.94
C SER A 36 -23.92 23.18 -16.43
N PRO A 37 -23.67 22.99 -17.75
CA PRO A 37 -22.32 23.04 -18.30
C PRO A 37 -21.72 24.45 -18.24
N ALA A 38 -22.54 25.50 -18.03
CA ALA A 38 -22.09 26.88 -18.09
C ALA A 38 -21.11 27.27 -16.96
N ALA A 39 -21.14 26.54 -15.85
CA ALA A 39 -20.20 26.72 -14.75
C ALA A 39 -18.85 26.01 -14.99
N TRP A 40 -18.73 25.25 -16.09
CA TRP A 40 -17.55 24.48 -16.44
C TRP A 40 -16.81 25.08 -17.63
N THR A 41 -15.48 24.97 -17.61
CA THR A 41 -14.59 25.45 -18.67
C THR A 41 -13.68 24.33 -19.16
N ALA A 42 -13.37 24.32 -20.46
CA ALA A 42 -12.56 23.30 -21.11
C ALA A 42 -11.09 23.73 -21.19
N HIS A 43 -10.17 22.87 -20.72
CA HIS A 43 -8.72 23.11 -20.77
C HIS A 43 -7.98 21.89 -21.36
N PRO A 44 -8.07 21.64 -22.68
CA PRO A 44 -7.35 20.54 -23.32
C PRO A 44 -5.84 20.80 -23.38
N ALA A 45 -5.05 19.74 -23.38
CA ALA A 45 -3.64 19.78 -23.76
C ALA A 45 -3.48 20.09 -25.27
N ASP A 46 -2.30 20.56 -25.66
CA ASP A 46 -1.96 20.77 -27.07
C ASP A 46 -2.16 19.47 -27.88
N GLY A 47 -2.92 19.56 -28.98
CA GLY A 47 -3.24 18.41 -29.83
C GLY A 47 -4.41 17.54 -29.36
N VAL A 48 -5.13 17.96 -28.31
CA VAL A 48 -6.38 17.32 -27.86
C VAL A 48 -7.58 18.16 -28.28
N GLU A 49 -8.52 17.55 -29.01
CA GLU A 49 -9.82 18.18 -29.27
C GLU A 49 -10.74 17.93 -28.08
N MET A 50 -11.43 18.97 -27.59
CA MET A 50 -12.34 18.87 -26.45
C MET A 50 -13.50 19.84 -26.57
N SER A 51 -14.70 19.41 -26.14
CA SER A 51 -15.85 20.29 -25.91
C SER A 51 -16.66 19.88 -24.69
N LEU A 52 -17.33 20.84 -24.06
CA LEU A 52 -18.26 20.62 -22.97
C LEU A 52 -19.68 20.96 -23.41
N ALA A 53 -20.64 20.14 -23.03
CA ALA A 53 -22.06 20.34 -23.30
C ALA A 53 -22.91 19.88 -22.10
N GLY A 54 -24.16 20.33 -22.05
CA GLY A 54 -25.16 19.80 -21.14
C GLY A 54 -25.95 18.71 -21.85
N ASP A 55 -26.23 17.61 -21.16
CA ASP A 55 -26.99 16.48 -21.71
C ASP A 55 -27.86 15.88 -20.61
N ASP A 56 -29.18 16.02 -20.72
CA ASP A 56 -30.17 15.61 -19.71
C ASP A 56 -29.85 16.04 -18.26
N GLY A 57 -29.32 17.26 -18.09
CA GLY A 57 -28.96 17.82 -16.78
C GLY A 57 -27.61 17.33 -16.24
N ALA A 58 -26.82 16.60 -17.03
CA ALA A 58 -25.45 16.23 -16.72
C ALA A 58 -24.44 17.04 -17.54
N LEU A 59 -23.23 17.21 -17.03
CA LEU A 59 -22.10 17.69 -17.81
C LEU A 59 -21.61 16.57 -18.73
N ARG A 60 -21.55 16.83 -20.03
CA ARG A 60 -20.88 15.97 -21.01
C ARG A 60 -19.55 16.57 -21.45
N LEU A 61 -18.49 15.79 -21.30
CA LEU A 61 -17.15 16.04 -21.81
C LEU A 61 -16.93 15.18 -23.05
N ASP A 62 -16.78 15.80 -24.21
CA ASP A 62 -16.41 15.14 -25.46
C ASP A 62 -14.91 15.38 -25.71
N PHE A 63 -14.17 14.35 -26.10
CA PHE A 63 -12.72 14.46 -26.36
C PHE A 63 -12.26 13.59 -27.53
N ARG A 64 -11.12 13.98 -28.13
CA ARG A 64 -10.36 13.18 -29.08
C ARG A 64 -8.86 13.42 -28.89
N PHE A 65 -8.14 12.35 -28.58
CA PHE A 65 -6.68 12.32 -28.51
C PHE A 65 -6.08 11.99 -29.88
N THR A 66 -5.16 12.83 -30.34
CA THR A 66 -4.33 12.56 -31.55
C THR A 66 -2.94 12.00 -31.20
N GLY A 67 -2.61 11.95 -29.91
CA GLY A 67 -1.39 11.43 -29.30
C GLY A 67 -1.57 11.31 -27.78
N GLY A 68 -0.50 11.54 -27.00
CA GLY A 68 -0.64 11.74 -25.56
C GLY A 68 -1.34 13.06 -25.23
N GLY A 69 -1.76 13.25 -23.98
CA GLY A 69 -2.36 14.51 -23.52
C GLY A 69 -3.52 14.30 -22.55
N TYR A 70 -4.20 15.38 -22.20
CA TYR A 70 -5.33 15.40 -21.27
C TYR A 70 -6.46 16.32 -21.75
N ALA A 71 -7.68 16.02 -21.31
CA ALA A 71 -8.88 16.82 -21.49
C ALA A 71 -9.46 17.16 -20.11
N ILE A 72 -9.48 18.45 -19.73
CA ILE A 72 -9.84 18.92 -18.39
C ILE A 72 -11.17 19.68 -18.45
N ALA A 73 -12.17 19.21 -17.70
CA ALA A 73 -13.33 20.03 -17.32
C ALA A 73 -13.03 20.69 -15.97
N ARG A 74 -12.99 22.02 -15.93
CA ARG A 74 -12.68 22.79 -14.73
C ARG A 74 -13.88 23.60 -14.28
N ARG A 75 -14.19 23.55 -12.98
CA ARG A 75 -15.19 24.39 -12.32
C ARG A 75 -14.53 25.19 -11.20
N GLU A 76 -14.68 26.51 -11.26
CA GLU A 76 -14.30 27.40 -10.16
C GLU A 76 -15.31 27.26 -9.01
N VAL A 77 -14.82 27.19 -7.79
CA VAL A 77 -15.60 27.00 -6.56
C VAL A 77 -15.00 27.83 -5.42
N ASP A 78 -15.74 28.03 -4.34
CA ASP A 78 -15.20 28.58 -3.10
C ASP A 78 -15.60 27.66 -1.95
N LEU A 79 -14.79 26.61 -1.73
CA LEU A 79 -15.09 25.57 -0.75
C LEU A 79 -14.08 25.61 0.38
N VAL A 80 -14.59 25.69 1.62
CA VAL A 80 -13.82 25.33 2.81
C VAL A 80 -14.05 23.85 3.06
N LEU A 81 -12.96 23.07 3.06
CA LEU A 81 -13.03 21.63 3.28
C LEU A 81 -13.21 21.33 4.78
N PRO A 82 -14.17 20.46 5.15
CA PRO A 82 -14.25 19.91 6.49
C PRO A 82 -12.98 19.15 6.88
N GLU A 83 -12.83 18.82 8.16
CA GLU A 83 -11.69 18.04 8.65
C GLU A 83 -11.57 16.67 7.96
N ASN A 84 -12.70 15.99 7.76
CA ASN A 84 -12.81 14.78 6.95
C ASN A 84 -14.00 14.90 5.99
N PHE A 85 -13.86 14.42 4.76
CA PHE A 85 -14.84 14.63 3.70
C PHE A 85 -14.70 13.61 2.57
N ALA A 86 -15.73 13.57 1.72
CA ALA A 86 -15.71 12.94 0.42
C ALA A 86 -16.31 13.84 -0.66
N PHE A 87 -15.80 13.75 -1.87
CA PHE A 87 -16.52 14.18 -3.06
C PHE A 87 -17.24 12.98 -3.67
N THR A 88 -18.55 13.11 -3.88
CA THR A 88 -19.37 12.09 -4.55
C THR A 88 -19.92 12.65 -5.85
N PHE A 89 -19.95 11.85 -6.90
CA PHE A 89 -20.60 12.17 -8.17
C PHE A 89 -21.04 10.91 -8.90
N ARG A 90 -21.95 11.04 -9.86
CA ARG A 90 -22.27 9.97 -10.82
C ARG A 90 -21.43 10.14 -12.06
N LEU A 91 -20.98 9.04 -12.64
CA LEU A 91 -20.20 9.02 -13.87
C LEU A 91 -20.67 7.89 -14.80
N ARG A 92 -20.69 8.19 -16.10
CA ARG A 92 -20.73 7.18 -17.17
C ARG A 92 -19.84 7.62 -18.33
N GLY A 93 -19.43 6.70 -19.20
CA GLY A 93 -18.65 7.04 -20.37
C GLY A 93 -18.84 6.09 -21.54
N GLU A 94 -18.63 6.64 -22.72
CA GLU A 94 -18.58 5.97 -24.01
C GLU A 94 -17.23 6.30 -24.66
N CYS A 95 -16.16 5.69 -24.16
CA CYS A 95 -14.80 5.90 -24.62
C CYS A 95 -13.90 4.68 -24.33
N PRO A 96 -12.71 4.59 -24.97
CA PRO A 96 -11.69 3.59 -24.62
C PRO A 96 -11.16 3.74 -23.19
N VAL A 97 -10.38 2.76 -22.74
CA VAL A 97 -9.75 2.80 -21.41
C VAL A 97 -8.77 3.96 -21.37
N ASN A 98 -8.96 4.88 -20.44
CA ASN A 98 -8.12 6.04 -20.24
C ASN A 98 -7.94 6.32 -18.74
N THR A 99 -7.05 7.22 -18.38
CA THR A 99 -6.88 7.60 -16.97
C THR A 99 -7.93 8.63 -16.57
N LEU A 100 -8.60 8.41 -15.45
CA LEU A 100 -9.49 9.39 -14.80
C LEU A 100 -8.74 10.08 -13.66
N GLU A 101 -8.71 11.40 -13.66
CA GLU A 101 -8.14 12.19 -12.57
C GLU A 101 -9.21 13.13 -12.00
N PHE A 102 -9.22 13.27 -10.68
CA PHE A 102 -9.98 14.27 -9.95
C PHE A 102 -8.97 15.19 -9.26
N LYS A 103 -8.98 16.49 -9.58
CA LYS A 103 -8.03 17.45 -9.01
C LYS A 103 -8.73 18.52 -8.20
N LEU A 104 -8.04 18.93 -7.14
CA LEU A 104 -8.37 20.07 -6.31
C LEU A 104 -7.24 21.09 -6.42
N VAL A 105 -7.60 22.32 -6.71
CA VAL A 105 -6.67 23.45 -6.82
C VAL A 105 -6.93 24.40 -5.66
N ASP A 106 -5.86 24.85 -5.00
CA ASP A 106 -5.94 25.79 -3.88
C ASP A 106 -6.23 27.23 -4.33
N GLU A 107 -6.35 28.14 -3.36
CA GLU A 107 -6.62 29.56 -3.58
C GLU A 107 -5.51 30.32 -4.34
N THR A 108 -4.28 29.81 -4.36
CA THR A 108 -3.18 30.39 -5.15
C THR A 108 -3.29 30.03 -6.63
N GLY A 109 -3.89 28.88 -6.94
CA GLY A 109 -3.91 28.32 -8.30
C GLY A 109 -2.63 27.56 -8.67
N GLU A 110 -1.62 27.55 -7.79
CA GLU A 110 -0.30 26.99 -8.06
C GLU A 110 -0.11 25.60 -7.43
N ASN A 111 -0.90 25.26 -6.41
CA ASN A 111 -0.84 23.96 -5.75
C ASN A 111 -2.01 23.06 -6.17
N VAL A 112 -1.69 21.82 -6.52
CA VAL A 112 -2.65 20.84 -7.00
C VAL A 112 -2.55 19.57 -6.17
N TRP A 113 -3.71 19.07 -5.74
CA TRP A 113 -3.89 17.74 -5.18
C TRP A 113 -4.76 16.93 -6.13
N TRP A 114 -4.53 15.62 -6.18
CA TRP A 114 -5.23 14.76 -7.11
C TRP A 114 -5.56 13.38 -6.55
N HIS A 115 -6.58 12.78 -7.13
CA HIS A 115 -6.84 11.35 -7.09
C HIS A 115 -6.79 10.82 -8.53
N VAL A 116 -5.96 9.80 -8.78
CA VAL A 116 -5.70 9.28 -10.13
C VAL A 116 -6.10 7.80 -10.20
N LYS A 117 -7.04 7.48 -11.08
CA LYS A 117 -7.41 6.12 -11.47
C LYS A 117 -6.85 5.82 -12.86
N ARG A 118 -5.70 5.15 -12.90
CA ARG A 118 -5.05 4.73 -14.15
C ARG A 118 -5.82 3.59 -14.80
N ASP A 119 -5.78 3.54 -16.13
CA ASP A 119 -6.41 2.49 -16.93
C ASP A 119 -7.88 2.26 -16.55
N TYR A 120 -8.61 3.36 -16.33
CA TYR A 120 -10.00 3.33 -15.89
C TYR A 120 -10.92 2.97 -17.06
N ALA A 121 -11.58 1.82 -16.94
CA ALA A 121 -12.64 1.42 -17.85
C ALA A 121 -13.93 2.18 -17.49
N PHE A 122 -14.23 3.22 -18.25
CA PHE A 122 -15.40 4.06 -18.00
C PHE A 122 -16.70 3.23 -18.12
N PRO A 123 -17.55 3.19 -17.08
CA PRO A 123 -18.77 2.38 -17.11
C PRO A 123 -19.80 2.98 -18.07
N ARG A 124 -20.46 2.13 -18.85
CA ARG A 124 -21.55 2.58 -19.75
C ARG A 124 -22.81 3.00 -18.98
N ALA A 125 -23.06 2.37 -17.84
CA ALA A 125 -24.16 2.72 -16.94
C ALA A 125 -23.70 3.76 -15.92
N TRP A 126 -24.63 4.63 -15.50
CA TRP A 126 -24.40 5.56 -14.41
C TRP A 126 -23.93 4.83 -13.15
N THR A 127 -22.74 5.18 -12.69
CA THR A 127 -22.09 4.57 -11.52
C THR A 127 -21.69 5.67 -10.55
N GLY A 128 -21.93 5.47 -9.26
CA GLY A 128 -21.47 6.37 -8.21
C GLY A 128 -19.94 6.30 -8.05
N VAL A 129 -19.30 7.45 -7.95
CA VAL A 129 -17.88 7.60 -7.66
C VAL A 129 -17.76 8.40 -6.36
N THR A 130 -16.97 7.87 -5.43
CA THR A 130 -16.63 8.53 -4.17
C THR A 130 -15.12 8.73 -4.11
N VAL A 131 -14.68 9.96 -3.88
CA VAL A 131 -13.28 10.36 -3.68
C VAL A 131 -13.18 10.91 -2.27
N LYS A 132 -12.71 10.09 -1.33
CA LYS A 132 -12.53 10.47 0.07
C LYS A 132 -11.24 11.27 0.24
N LYS A 133 -11.14 12.07 1.30
CA LYS A 133 -9.94 12.85 1.66
C LYS A 133 -8.64 12.03 1.52
N ARG A 134 -8.61 10.79 2.03
CA ARG A 134 -7.43 9.91 1.95
C ARG A 134 -7.00 9.52 0.54
N ASN A 135 -7.92 9.58 -0.43
CA ASN A 135 -7.63 9.21 -1.81
C ASN A 135 -6.92 10.35 -2.56
N ILE A 136 -6.91 11.55 -1.98
CA ILE A 136 -6.37 12.77 -2.55
C ILE A 136 -4.94 12.96 -2.01
N THR A 137 -3.99 13.05 -2.93
CA THR A 137 -2.56 13.22 -2.62
C THR A 137 -2.05 14.51 -3.25
N PHE A 138 -1.01 15.11 -2.67
CA PHE A 138 -0.35 16.25 -3.31
C PHE A 138 0.26 15.84 -4.64
N ALA A 139 0.02 16.64 -5.67
CA ALA A 139 0.51 16.40 -7.03
C ALA A 139 1.75 17.24 -7.31
N TRP A 140 1.61 18.56 -7.25
CA TRP A 140 2.70 19.54 -7.44
C TRP A 140 2.30 20.92 -6.92
N GLY A 141 3.29 21.79 -6.73
CA GLY A 141 3.10 23.16 -6.26
C GLY A 141 4.23 23.62 -5.33
N PRO A 142 4.38 24.95 -5.10
CA PRO A 142 5.43 25.48 -4.24
C PRO A 142 5.30 25.14 -2.75
N ASP A 143 4.07 24.87 -2.26
CA ASP A 143 3.82 24.65 -0.83
C ASP A 143 4.07 23.20 -0.36
N GLY A 144 4.33 22.29 -1.30
CA GLY A 144 4.49 20.87 -0.97
C GLY A 144 3.20 20.23 -0.45
N ASP A 145 3.32 19.14 0.30
CA ASP A 145 2.21 18.33 0.80
C ASP A 145 1.40 18.95 1.96
N GLY A 146 1.34 20.29 2.02
CA GLY A 146 0.59 21.04 3.00
C GLY A 146 -0.91 20.70 3.06
N ALA A 147 -1.55 21.04 4.18
CA ALA A 147 -2.97 20.73 4.41
C ALA A 147 -3.88 21.60 3.52
N LEU A 148 -4.49 21.00 2.50
CA LEU A 148 -5.52 21.63 1.68
C LEU A 148 -6.78 21.94 2.52
N ARG A 149 -7.03 23.22 2.79
CA ARG A 149 -8.19 23.69 3.56
C ARG A 149 -9.25 24.38 2.73
N ARG A 150 -8.84 25.04 1.65
CA ARG A 150 -9.73 25.79 0.77
C ARG A 150 -9.46 25.40 -0.67
N VAL A 151 -10.52 25.16 -1.44
CA VAL A 151 -10.46 24.78 -2.85
C VAL A 151 -11.06 25.91 -3.67
N SER A 152 -10.30 26.38 -4.66
CA SER A 152 -10.73 27.39 -5.64
C SER A 152 -11.22 26.78 -6.95
N ALA A 153 -10.74 25.57 -7.29
CA ALA A 153 -11.23 24.86 -8.46
C ALA A 153 -11.21 23.35 -8.29
N ILE A 154 -12.18 22.71 -8.94
CA ILE A 154 -12.26 21.26 -9.10
C ILE A 154 -12.10 20.95 -10.57
N GLU A 155 -11.28 19.95 -10.87
CA GLU A 155 -11.07 19.48 -12.23
C GLU A 155 -11.40 17.99 -12.35
N ILE A 156 -12.15 17.64 -13.40
CA ILE A 156 -12.30 16.26 -13.84
C ILE A 156 -11.54 16.11 -15.14
N VAL A 157 -10.62 15.15 -15.16
CA VAL A 157 -9.64 15.01 -16.23
C VAL A 157 -9.71 13.62 -16.82
N VAL A 158 -9.74 13.56 -18.15
CA VAL A 158 -9.44 12.34 -18.90
C VAL A 158 -8.06 12.50 -19.50
N THR A 159 -7.13 11.62 -19.11
CA THR A 159 -5.75 11.61 -19.62
C THR A 159 -5.53 10.38 -20.49
N ALA A 160 -4.92 10.56 -21.67
CA ALA A 160 -4.69 9.50 -22.62
C ALA A 160 -3.80 8.39 -22.01
N SER A 161 -4.35 7.17 -21.89
CA SER A 161 -3.54 5.95 -21.74
C SER A 161 -3.62 5.09 -23.00
N GLU A 162 -4.81 4.59 -23.38
CA GLU A 162 -5.02 4.04 -24.73
C GLU A 162 -5.25 5.16 -25.77
N GLY A 163 -5.74 6.32 -25.32
CA GLY A 163 -6.09 7.44 -26.18
C GLY A 163 -7.47 7.28 -26.83
N GLY A 164 -7.58 7.65 -28.11
CA GLY A 164 -8.83 7.59 -28.87
C GLY A 164 -9.79 8.75 -28.62
N ALA A 165 -11.07 8.55 -28.91
CA ALA A 165 -12.11 9.56 -28.79
C ALA A 165 -13.34 9.00 -28.08
N GLY A 166 -14.11 9.87 -27.45
CA GLY A 166 -15.38 9.51 -26.84
C GLY A 166 -15.92 10.58 -25.92
N SER A 167 -16.89 10.17 -25.09
CA SER A 167 -17.63 11.08 -24.23
C SER A 167 -17.70 10.55 -22.80
N VAL A 168 -17.64 11.45 -21.82
CA VAL A 168 -17.82 11.16 -20.39
C VAL A 168 -18.88 12.10 -19.84
N TRP A 169 -19.82 11.56 -19.06
CA TRP A 169 -20.86 12.33 -18.39
C TRP A 169 -20.67 12.30 -16.89
N ILE A 170 -20.94 13.44 -16.26
CA ILE A 170 -20.77 13.67 -14.83
C ILE A 170 -22.01 14.39 -14.31
N ASP A 171 -22.50 13.97 -13.15
CA ASP A 171 -23.66 14.57 -12.51
C ASP A 171 -23.58 14.44 -10.98
N ASP A 172 -24.37 15.24 -10.27
CA ASP A 172 -24.51 15.25 -8.80
C ASP A 172 -23.19 15.38 -8.02
N LEU A 173 -22.21 16.14 -8.54
CA LEU A 173 -21.00 16.44 -7.79
C LEU A 173 -21.34 17.15 -6.48
N THR A 174 -20.98 16.52 -5.37
CA THR A 174 -21.36 16.93 -4.02
C THR A 174 -20.17 16.74 -3.08
N LEU A 175 -19.89 17.73 -2.24
CA LEU A 175 -18.99 17.60 -1.10
C LEU A 175 -19.80 17.11 0.10
N VAL A 176 -19.39 15.98 0.67
CA VAL A 176 -20.02 15.32 1.81
C VAL A 176 -19.05 15.37 2.99
N PRO A 177 -19.33 16.15 4.05
CA PRO A 177 -18.58 16.06 5.29
C PRO A 177 -18.67 14.65 5.88
N LEU A 178 -17.54 14.11 6.35
CA LEU A 178 -17.47 12.80 7.00
C LEU A 178 -17.09 12.96 8.49
N PRO A 179 -17.45 12.00 9.35
CA PRO A 179 -16.94 11.95 10.71
C PRO A 179 -15.40 11.99 10.75
N PRO A 180 -14.77 12.55 11.80
CA PRO A 180 -13.31 12.52 11.97
C PRO A 180 -12.73 11.10 11.85
N GLN A 181 -11.51 11.00 11.32
CA GLN A 181 -10.93 9.76 10.79
C GLN A 181 -10.06 8.97 11.80
N ASP A 182 -9.74 9.56 12.95
CA ASP A 182 -8.97 8.89 14.01
C ASP A 182 -9.89 8.39 15.15
N VAL A 183 -9.40 7.37 15.87
CA VAL A 183 -10.01 6.54 16.93
C VAL A 183 -10.80 5.31 16.39
N PRO A 184 -10.63 4.08 16.91
CA PRO A 184 -11.81 3.25 17.09
C PRO A 184 -12.67 3.96 18.15
N PRO A 185 -13.83 4.55 17.81
CA PRO A 185 -14.56 5.52 18.64
C PRO A 185 -15.12 4.96 19.96
N SER A 186 -14.93 3.67 20.21
CA SER A 186 -15.21 2.92 21.43
C SER A 186 -14.42 1.61 21.34
N PRO A 187 -14.11 0.94 22.47
CA PRO A 187 -13.49 -0.37 22.38
C PRO A 187 -14.41 -1.29 21.56
N PRO A 188 -13.87 -2.00 20.56
CA PRO A 188 -14.65 -2.94 19.78
C PRO A 188 -15.23 -4.04 20.69
N VAL A 189 -16.41 -4.56 20.35
CA VAL A 189 -17.11 -5.58 21.12
C VAL A 189 -16.96 -6.94 20.42
N PRO A 190 -16.15 -7.86 20.98
CA PRO A 190 -15.99 -9.18 20.40
C PRO A 190 -17.14 -10.11 20.76
N ARG A 191 -17.52 -10.95 19.82
CA ARG A 191 -18.47 -12.06 19.96
C ARG A 191 -17.91 -13.26 19.21
N ALA A 192 -18.21 -14.46 19.69
CA ALA A 192 -17.86 -15.67 18.96
C ALA A 192 -19.05 -16.63 18.92
N SER A 193 -19.04 -17.54 17.95
CA SER A 193 -19.98 -18.67 17.90
C SER A 193 -19.86 -19.58 19.12
N SER A 194 -18.64 -19.72 19.65
CA SER A 194 -18.28 -20.45 20.86
C SER A 194 -16.91 -19.97 21.37
N GLY A 195 -16.50 -20.37 22.57
CA GLY A 195 -15.26 -19.90 23.21
C GLY A 195 -15.29 -18.45 23.69
N ASP A 196 -14.22 -18.01 24.34
CA ASP A 196 -14.10 -16.64 24.84
C ASP A 196 -13.57 -15.70 23.74
N ALA A 197 -14.45 -14.88 23.18
CA ALA A 197 -14.10 -13.93 22.13
C ALA A 197 -13.24 -12.76 22.63
N ALA A 198 -13.32 -12.42 23.93
CA ALA A 198 -12.57 -11.31 24.49
C ALA A 198 -11.05 -11.57 24.47
N ALA A 199 -10.67 -12.85 24.58
CA ALA A 199 -9.29 -13.31 24.52
C ALA A 199 -8.60 -13.13 23.16
N ALA A 200 -9.29 -12.62 22.14
CA ALA A 200 -8.67 -12.22 20.87
C ALA A 200 -8.37 -10.71 20.78
N LEU A 201 -8.81 -9.91 21.76
CA LEU A 201 -8.75 -8.44 21.74
C LEU A 201 -8.31 -7.86 23.10
N ASP A 202 -7.78 -8.68 24.02
CA ASP A 202 -7.40 -8.26 25.37
C ASP A 202 -5.97 -7.70 25.46
N GLY A 203 -5.17 -7.87 24.40
CA GLY A 203 -3.78 -7.41 24.33
C GLY A 203 -2.78 -8.34 25.02
N ASP A 204 -3.20 -9.53 25.46
CA ASP A 204 -2.35 -10.52 26.12
C ASP A 204 -2.01 -11.68 25.16
N PRO A 205 -0.77 -11.78 24.65
CA PRO A 205 -0.39 -12.88 23.75
C PRO A 205 -0.39 -14.26 24.41
N ALA A 206 -0.62 -14.36 25.73
CA ALA A 206 -0.77 -15.63 26.45
C ALA A 206 -2.21 -16.16 26.48
N THR A 207 -3.21 -15.34 26.15
CA THR A 207 -4.61 -15.76 25.99
C THR A 207 -4.92 -15.98 24.51
N ALA A 208 -6.01 -16.70 24.23
CA ALA A 208 -6.48 -16.88 22.86
C ALA A 208 -7.96 -17.27 22.84
N TRP A 209 -8.70 -16.73 21.89
CA TRP A 209 -9.97 -17.31 21.48
C TRP A 209 -9.72 -18.66 20.79
N SER A 210 -10.39 -19.71 21.25
CA SER A 210 -10.48 -21.00 20.56
C SER A 210 -11.93 -21.44 20.56
N PRO A 211 -12.46 -21.97 19.45
CA PRO A 211 -13.83 -22.46 19.41
C PRO A 211 -13.96 -23.75 20.23
N ASP A 212 -15.19 -24.01 20.69
CA ASP A 212 -15.52 -25.28 21.34
C ASP A 212 -15.37 -26.44 20.34
N ALA A 213 -14.93 -27.62 20.82
CA ALA A 213 -14.70 -28.78 19.95
C ALA A 213 -15.93 -29.26 19.16
N THR A 214 -17.14 -28.88 19.59
CA THR A 214 -18.41 -29.21 18.91
C THR A 214 -18.84 -28.17 17.87
N ASP A 215 -18.19 -27.01 17.82
CA ASP A 215 -18.51 -25.96 16.87
C ASP A 215 -18.03 -26.33 15.47
N ARG A 216 -18.97 -26.48 14.54
CA ARG A 216 -18.70 -26.87 13.15
C ARG A 216 -18.55 -25.68 12.21
N ALA A 217 -18.86 -24.48 12.67
CA ALA A 217 -18.80 -23.25 11.90
C ALA A 217 -18.26 -22.10 12.77
N PRO A 218 -17.03 -22.25 13.29
CA PRO A 218 -16.47 -21.29 14.22
C PRO A 218 -16.32 -19.92 13.58
N ALA A 219 -16.64 -18.88 14.33
CA ALA A 219 -16.48 -17.50 13.90
C ALA A 219 -16.21 -16.59 15.10
N VAL A 220 -15.33 -15.61 14.89
CA VAL A 220 -15.21 -14.41 15.74
C VAL A 220 -15.74 -13.23 14.98
N THR A 221 -16.65 -12.48 15.61
CA THR A 221 -17.23 -11.24 15.09
C THR A 221 -16.86 -10.08 16.00
N ILE A 222 -16.37 -9.00 15.42
CA ILE A 222 -15.99 -7.77 16.10
C ILE A 222 -16.97 -6.67 15.67
N ASP A 223 -17.74 -6.13 16.62
CA ASP A 223 -18.55 -4.92 16.42
C ASP A 223 -17.71 -3.68 16.76
N LEU A 224 -17.41 -2.86 15.75
CA LEU A 224 -16.66 -1.62 15.87
C LEU A 224 -17.49 -0.46 16.45
N VAL A 225 -18.74 -0.74 16.84
CA VAL A 225 -19.73 0.18 17.43
C VAL A 225 -20.30 1.18 16.42
N ALA A 226 -19.48 1.67 15.50
CA ALA A 226 -19.86 2.54 14.39
C ALA A 226 -19.10 2.14 13.11
N PRO A 227 -19.57 2.55 11.92
CA PRO A 227 -18.79 2.42 10.69
C PRO A 227 -17.41 3.03 10.86
N CYS A 228 -16.37 2.25 10.56
CA CYS A 228 -14.98 2.60 10.77
C CYS A 228 -14.17 2.20 9.55
N GLU A 229 -13.30 3.11 9.12
CA GLU A 229 -12.32 2.83 8.07
C GLU A 229 -11.03 2.29 8.70
N PHE A 230 -10.46 1.27 8.09
CA PHE A 230 -9.22 0.67 8.57
C PHE A 230 -8.30 0.33 7.42
N GLY A 231 -7.00 0.37 7.69
CA GLY A 231 -5.98 0.11 6.68
C GLY A 231 -5.64 -1.38 6.53
N GLY A 232 -5.92 -2.17 7.56
CA GLY A 232 -5.51 -3.55 7.58
C GLY A 232 -5.84 -4.24 8.87
N LEU A 233 -5.49 -5.52 8.94
CA LEU A 233 -5.62 -6.34 10.13
C LEU A 233 -4.30 -7.06 10.39
N VAL A 234 -4.01 -7.28 11.67
CA VAL A 234 -2.97 -8.21 12.09
C VAL A 234 -3.61 -9.29 12.94
N LEU A 235 -3.44 -10.55 12.53
CA LEU A 235 -3.90 -11.72 13.25
C LEU A 235 -2.70 -12.44 13.85
N ASP A 236 -2.65 -12.60 15.16
CA ASP A 236 -1.69 -13.44 15.87
C ASP A 236 -2.37 -14.74 16.27
N TRP A 237 -1.84 -15.85 15.76
CA TRP A 237 -2.30 -17.19 16.10
C TRP A 237 -1.48 -17.74 17.27
N ALA A 238 -2.16 -18.41 18.21
CA ALA A 238 -1.49 -19.09 19.31
C ALA A 238 -0.60 -20.24 18.78
N PRO A 239 0.52 -20.57 19.45
CA PRO A 239 1.38 -21.67 19.05
C PRO A 239 0.61 -22.99 18.87
N GLY A 240 0.68 -23.57 17.68
CA GLY A 240 -0.01 -24.84 17.35
C GLY A 240 -1.50 -24.73 17.01
N GLY A 241 -2.14 -23.56 17.21
CA GLY A 241 -3.54 -23.30 16.89
C GLY A 241 -3.73 -22.43 15.64
N ARG A 242 -2.84 -22.52 14.67
CA ARG A 242 -2.86 -21.65 13.49
C ARG A 242 -3.91 -22.11 12.48
N ALA A 243 -4.80 -21.23 12.03
CA ALA A 243 -5.66 -21.50 10.88
C ALA A 243 -4.83 -21.40 9.58
N ALA A 244 -4.79 -22.46 8.78
CA ALA A 244 -4.18 -22.42 7.45
C ALA A 244 -5.06 -21.69 6.43
N ALA A 245 -6.39 -21.76 6.61
CA ALA A 245 -7.36 -21.10 5.75
C ALA A 245 -8.47 -20.43 6.58
N TYR A 246 -8.95 -19.29 6.12
CA TYR A 246 -10.03 -18.53 6.74
C TYR A 246 -10.64 -17.52 5.76
N VAL A 247 -11.87 -17.11 6.06
CA VAL A 247 -12.55 -16.03 5.35
C VAL A 247 -12.73 -14.85 6.31
N LEU A 248 -12.40 -13.66 5.83
CA LEU A 248 -12.76 -12.40 6.43
C LEU A 248 -13.95 -11.81 5.71
N GLU A 249 -14.94 -11.41 6.49
CA GLU A 249 -16.17 -10.80 6.01
C GLU A 249 -16.39 -9.48 6.75
N ILE A 250 -17.05 -8.55 6.08
CA ILE A 250 -17.47 -7.28 6.68
C ILE A 250 -18.96 -7.07 6.50
N SER A 251 -19.55 -6.26 7.37
CA SER A 251 -20.96 -5.90 7.32
C SER A 251 -21.19 -4.52 7.94
N ASP A 252 -22.20 -3.82 7.44
CA ASP A 252 -22.63 -2.52 7.97
C ASP A 252 -23.75 -2.68 9.01
N ASP A 253 -24.50 -3.79 8.98
CA ASP A 253 -25.68 -4.07 9.81
C ASP A 253 -25.56 -5.34 10.69
N GLY A 254 -24.55 -6.18 10.45
CA GLY A 254 -24.34 -7.45 11.15
C GLY A 254 -25.19 -8.61 10.61
N GLU A 255 -26.04 -8.36 9.61
CA GLU A 255 -26.95 -9.33 9.01
C GLU A 255 -26.53 -9.71 7.58
N ILE A 256 -26.20 -8.70 6.76
CA ILE A 256 -25.75 -8.87 5.38
C ILE A 256 -24.23 -8.78 5.37
N TRP A 257 -23.59 -9.89 5.01
CA TRP A 257 -22.13 -10.03 5.02
C TRP A 257 -21.59 -10.03 3.60
N ARG A 258 -20.52 -9.28 3.38
CA ARG A 258 -19.72 -9.30 2.15
C ARG A 258 -18.35 -9.87 2.47
N GLU A 259 -17.88 -10.80 1.63
CA GLU A 259 -16.52 -11.31 1.73
C GLU A 259 -15.53 -10.17 1.43
N LEU A 260 -14.57 -9.98 2.33
CA LEU A 260 -13.49 -9.01 2.18
C LEU A 260 -12.21 -9.68 1.68
N LEU A 261 -11.90 -10.87 2.21
CA LEU A 261 -10.72 -11.65 1.85
C LEU A 261 -10.94 -13.12 2.16
N SER A 262 -10.51 -14.01 1.26
CA SER A 262 -10.35 -15.43 1.53
C SER A 262 -8.88 -15.81 1.49
N VAL A 263 -8.42 -16.55 2.50
CA VAL A 263 -7.05 -17.03 2.65
C VAL A 263 -7.08 -18.54 2.69
N SER A 264 -6.30 -19.21 1.83
CA SER A 264 -6.26 -20.68 1.72
C SER A 264 -4.98 -21.31 2.27
N ASP A 265 -3.87 -20.57 2.26
CA ASP A 265 -2.53 -21.09 2.56
C ASP A 265 -1.73 -20.10 3.41
N ALA A 266 -2.33 -19.61 4.49
CA ALA A 266 -1.56 -18.91 5.51
C ALA A 266 -0.42 -19.82 5.96
N ALA A 267 0.76 -19.25 6.24
CA ALA A 267 1.93 -20.00 6.71
C ALA A 267 2.48 -19.46 8.04
N GLY A 268 2.05 -18.29 8.48
CA GLY A 268 2.66 -17.55 9.57
C GLY A 268 1.91 -17.61 10.89
N ALA A 269 2.65 -17.63 12.01
CA ALA A 269 2.06 -17.42 13.33
C ALA A 269 1.42 -16.02 13.47
N ARG A 270 1.86 -15.07 12.65
CA ARG A 270 1.28 -13.73 12.52
C ARG A 270 0.94 -13.49 11.06
N ASP A 271 -0.30 -13.18 10.77
CA ASP A 271 -0.76 -12.76 9.44
C ASP A 271 -0.98 -11.25 9.43
N ARG A 272 -0.34 -10.55 8.49
CA ARG A 272 -0.53 -9.12 8.25
C ARG A 272 -1.27 -8.93 6.94
N LEU A 273 -2.43 -8.29 7.01
CA LEU A 273 -3.40 -8.23 5.93
C LEU A 273 -3.53 -6.79 5.43
N TYR A 274 -3.11 -6.56 4.18
CA TYR A 274 -3.25 -5.28 3.51
C TYR A 274 -4.66 -5.08 2.98
N LEU A 275 -5.50 -4.39 3.74
CA LEU A 275 -6.92 -4.20 3.42
C LEU A 275 -7.22 -2.71 3.19
N PRO A 276 -6.58 -2.06 2.19
CA PRO A 276 -6.84 -0.66 1.91
C PRO A 276 -8.30 -0.48 1.50
N GLU A 277 -8.80 0.75 1.63
CA GLU A 277 -10.18 1.07 1.23
C GLU A 277 -11.28 0.25 1.93
N SER A 278 -10.97 -0.33 3.09
CA SER A 278 -11.94 -1.09 3.88
C SER A 278 -12.69 -0.19 4.86
N GLU A 279 -14.01 -0.29 4.82
CA GLU A 279 -14.94 0.37 5.74
C GLU A 279 -16.02 -0.64 6.14
N ALA A 280 -16.27 -0.74 7.45
CA ALA A 280 -17.32 -1.58 8.00
C ALA A 280 -17.66 -1.17 9.43
N ARG A 281 -18.82 -1.60 9.91
CA ARG A 281 -19.12 -1.62 11.35
C ARG A 281 -18.77 -2.98 11.97
N HIS A 282 -19.00 -4.06 11.25
CA HIS A 282 -18.78 -5.41 11.74
C HIS A 282 -17.72 -6.11 10.90
N LEU A 283 -16.79 -6.78 11.57
CA LEU A 283 -15.77 -7.65 10.97
C LEU A 283 -15.98 -9.06 11.49
N ARG A 284 -15.92 -10.06 10.61
CA ARG A 284 -16.03 -11.47 10.98
C ARG A 284 -14.89 -12.28 10.39
N LEU A 285 -14.20 -13.02 11.24
CA LEU A 285 -13.22 -14.03 10.87
C LEU A 285 -13.84 -15.42 11.01
N ARG A 286 -13.82 -16.20 9.94
CA ARG A 286 -14.28 -17.58 9.92
C ARG A 286 -13.14 -18.51 9.50
N PRO A 287 -12.45 -19.16 10.45
CA PRO A 287 -11.45 -20.16 10.09
C PRO A 287 -12.09 -21.39 9.43
N HIS A 288 -11.42 -21.91 8.42
CA HIS A 288 -11.75 -23.21 7.86
C HIS A 288 -11.25 -24.31 8.80
N LEU A 289 -12.15 -25.22 9.16
CA LEU A 289 -11.79 -26.36 10.00
C LEU A 289 -11.19 -27.48 9.15
N ASP A 290 -10.01 -27.92 9.54
CA ASP A 290 -9.41 -29.17 9.07
C ASP A 290 -9.44 -30.19 10.21
N ALA A 291 -10.10 -31.32 9.98
CA ALA A 291 -10.22 -32.39 10.96
C ALA A 291 -8.88 -33.04 11.34
N ALA A 292 -7.85 -32.89 10.49
CA ALA A 292 -6.50 -33.37 10.77
C ALA A 292 -5.66 -32.39 11.59
N SER A 293 -6.13 -31.15 11.79
CA SER A 293 -5.43 -30.08 12.47
C SER A 293 -6.07 -29.77 13.84
N PRO A 294 -5.29 -29.28 14.82
CA PRO A 294 -5.85 -28.72 16.06
C PRO A 294 -6.86 -27.60 15.76
N PRO A 295 -7.82 -27.33 16.67
CA PRO A 295 -8.72 -26.21 16.51
C PRO A 295 -7.92 -24.89 16.41
N PRO A 296 -8.39 -23.93 15.58
CA PRO A 296 -7.75 -22.64 15.46
C PRO A 296 -7.85 -21.88 16.79
N ALA A 297 -6.77 -21.20 17.18
CA ALA A 297 -6.68 -20.39 18.37
C ALA A 297 -6.08 -19.02 18.01
N LEU A 298 -6.88 -17.97 18.06
CA LEU A 298 -6.49 -16.60 17.75
C LEU A 298 -6.13 -15.88 19.05
N ALA A 299 -4.85 -15.57 19.21
CA ALA A 299 -4.34 -14.83 20.37
C ALA A 299 -4.69 -13.35 20.27
N GLU A 300 -4.45 -12.70 19.13
CA GLU A 300 -4.76 -11.28 18.96
C GLU A 300 -5.31 -10.96 17.57
N LEU A 301 -6.28 -10.07 17.52
CA LEU A 301 -6.76 -9.38 16.33
C LEU A 301 -6.56 -7.88 16.53
N ARG A 302 -5.65 -7.29 15.77
CA ARG A 302 -5.43 -5.84 15.75
C ARG A 302 -5.98 -5.22 14.49
N ILE A 303 -6.75 -4.15 14.67
CA ILE A 303 -7.24 -3.30 13.58
C ILE A 303 -6.23 -2.19 13.35
N MET A 304 -5.69 -2.12 12.14
CA MET A 304 -4.62 -1.18 11.80
C MET A 304 -5.20 0.12 11.23
N PRO A 305 -4.64 1.28 11.60
CA PRO A 305 -5.10 2.56 11.09
C PRO A 305 -4.85 2.70 9.59
N LEU A 306 -5.56 3.63 8.94
CA LEU A 306 -5.41 3.90 7.50
C LEU A 306 -3.96 4.23 7.09
N SER A 307 -3.23 4.94 7.95
CA SER A 307 -1.82 5.29 7.71
C SER A 307 -0.91 4.07 7.58
N TRP A 308 -1.29 2.93 8.15
CA TRP A 308 -0.51 1.69 8.09
C TRP A 308 -0.45 1.10 6.68
N SER A 309 -1.41 1.45 5.80
CA SER A 309 -1.53 0.88 4.46
C SER A 309 -1.97 1.90 3.40
N SER A 310 -1.72 3.19 3.68
CA SER A 310 -2.06 4.32 2.79
C SER A 310 -1.52 4.16 1.38
N SER A 311 -0.40 3.44 1.24
CA SER A 311 0.05 2.82 0.01
C SER A 311 0.58 1.42 0.29
N ARG A 312 0.88 0.68 -0.78
CA ARG A 312 1.55 -0.63 -0.67
C ARG A 312 2.92 -0.49 -0.01
N GLU A 313 3.62 0.59 -0.32
CA GLU A 313 4.93 0.94 0.22
C GLU A 313 4.82 1.26 1.71
N ALA A 314 3.82 2.03 2.13
CA ALA A 314 3.58 2.33 3.55
C ALA A 314 3.33 1.04 4.35
N PHE A 315 2.54 0.12 3.80
CA PHE A 315 2.32 -1.21 4.41
C PHE A 315 3.62 -1.99 4.56
N TYR A 316 4.40 -2.16 3.50
CA TYR A 316 5.65 -2.91 3.59
C TYR A 316 6.67 -2.24 4.52
N ALA A 317 6.74 -0.92 4.54
CA ALA A 317 7.60 -0.19 5.47
C ALA A 317 7.17 -0.42 6.93
N ALA A 318 5.87 -0.39 7.21
CA ALA A 318 5.36 -0.67 8.55
C ALA A 318 5.62 -2.12 9.00
N VAL A 319 5.45 -3.09 8.09
CA VAL A 319 5.81 -4.49 8.37
C VAL A 319 7.32 -4.65 8.56
N ALA A 320 8.14 -3.98 7.75
CA ALA A 320 9.59 -4.03 7.85
C ALA A 320 10.09 -3.46 9.19
N ALA A 321 9.48 -2.38 9.69
CA ALA A 321 9.82 -1.76 10.97
C ALA A 321 9.59 -2.69 12.18
N GLU A 322 8.62 -3.61 12.10
CA GLU A 322 8.37 -4.63 13.13
C GLU A 322 9.16 -5.93 12.90
N SER A 323 9.89 -6.04 11.80
CA SER A 323 10.61 -7.25 11.41
C SER A 323 12.07 -7.14 11.80
N PRO A 324 12.78 -8.27 12.00
CA PRO A 324 14.23 -8.25 12.16
C PRO A 324 14.88 -7.52 10.98
N ARG A 325 15.82 -6.61 11.26
CA ARG A 325 16.61 -5.94 10.22
C ARG A 325 17.25 -6.97 9.28
N GLY A 326 17.23 -6.71 7.98
CA GLY A 326 17.66 -7.69 6.96
C GLY A 326 16.54 -8.59 6.42
N SER A 327 15.35 -8.58 7.03
CA SER A 327 14.19 -9.37 6.54
C SER A 327 13.56 -8.78 5.28
N PHE A 328 13.69 -7.47 5.09
CA PHE A 328 13.25 -6.71 3.92
C PHE A 328 14.46 -6.04 3.26
N PRO A 329 14.38 -5.68 1.97
CA PRO A 329 15.40 -4.85 1.36
C PRO A 329 15.60 -3.56 2.16
N ARG A 330 16.85 -3.11 2.27
CA ARG A 330 17.25 -1.91 3.02
C ARG A 330 16.34 -0.71 2.78
N ALA A 331 16.06 -0.43 1.50
CA ALA A 331 15.17 0.65 1.06
C ALA A 331 13.75 0.58 1.62
N VAL A 332 13.19 -0.63 1.74
CA VAL A 332 11.84 -0.86 2.28
C VAL A 332 11.84 -0.67 3.80
N ALA A 333 12.95 -0.97 4.46
CA ALA A 333 13.15 -0.72 5.89
C ALA A 333 13.47 0.75 6.22
N GLY A 334 13.39 1.66 5.24
CA GLY A 334 13.62 3.10 5.44
C GLY A 334 15.09 3.52 5.43
N GLU A 335 16.01 2.62 5.11
CA GLU A 335 17.43 2.93 4.95
C GLU A 335 17.75 3.28 3.48
N GLN A 336 18.59 4.29 3.22
CA GLN A 336 19.00 4.64 1.86
C GLN A 336 19.73 3.47 1.19
N SER A 337 19.43 3.21 -0.08
CA SER A 337 20.13 2.24 -0.92
C SER A 337 20.67 2.92 -2.18
N TYR A 338 21.94 2.68 -2.50
CA TYR A 338 22.61 3.09 -3.74
C TYR A 338 22.52 1.99 -4.80
N TRP A 339 22.26 2.40 -6.03
CA TRP A 339 22.14 1.49 -7.16
C TRP A 339 22.78 2.06 -8.42
N THR A 340 23.08 1.17 -9.37
CA THR A 340 23.57 1.49 -10.70
C THR A 340 22.72 0.80 -11.75
N VAL A 341 22.72 1.35 -12.96
CA VAL A 341 22.12 0.75 -14.14
C VAL A 341 23.10 -0.28 -14.73
N VAL A 342 22.57 -1.41 -15.17
CA VAL A 342 23.30 -2.45 -15.92
C VAL A 342 22.48 -2.85 -17.15
N GLY A 343 23.07 -2.69 -18.33
CA GLY A 343 22.43 -3.01 -19.60
C GLY A 343 23.37 -2.80 -20.77
N ALA A 344 22.96 -3.33 -21.93
CA ALA A 344 23.65 -3.07 -23.19
C ALA A 344 23.33 -1.65 -23.69
N ASP A 345 24.23 -1.04 -24.45
CA ASP A 345 24.02 0.29 -24.99
C ASP A 345 22.72 0.38 -25.81
N ALA A 346 21.96 1.45 -25.62
CA ALA A 346 20.63 1.69 -26.20
C ALA A 346 19.59 0.56 -25.97
N SER A 347 19.77 -0.30 -24.96
CA SER A 347 18.79 -1.33 -24.62
C SER A 347 17.58 -0.74 -23.89
N PRO A 348 16.33 -1.03 -24.31
CA PRO A 348 15.14 -0.65 -23.56
C PRO A 348 14.90 -1.55 -22.32
N ARG A 349 15.86 -2.40 -21.95
CA ARG A 349 15.74 -3.44 -20.91
C ARG A 349 16.83 -3.37 -19.86
N ASP A 350 17.36 -2.18 -19.62
CA ASP A 350 18.30 -1.93 -18.54
C ASP A 350 17.71 -2.35 -17.19
N LEU A 351 18.57 -2.89 -16.33
CA LEU A 351 18.22 -3.40 -15.01
C LEU A 351 18.97 -2.59 -13.96
N LEU A 352 18.40 -2.55 -12.75
CA LEU A 352 19.07 -1.95 -11.61
C LEU A 352 19.77 -3.00 -10.76
N PHE A 353 20.97 -2.67 -10.28
CA PHE A 353 21.77 -3.47 -9.36
C PHE A 353 22.20 -2.59 -8.18
N ASN A 354 21.99 -3.03 -6.95
CA ASN A 354 22.31 -2.24 -5.76
C ASN A 354 23.55 -2.70 -4.99
N GLU A 355 23.95 -1.87 -4.04
CA GLU A 355 25.08 -2.10 -3.13
C GLU A 355 24.93 -3.31 -2.21
N ASP A 356 23.71 -3.83 -2.03
CA ASP A 356 23.42 -5.03 -1.27
C ASP A 356 23.44 -6.28 -2.18
N GLY A 357 23.75 -6.15 -3.48
CA GLY A 357 23.83 -7.28 -4.40
C GLY A 357 22.48 -7.76 -4.94
N GLN A 358 21.41 -6.98 -4.75
CA GLN A 358 20.10 -7.21 -5.32
C GLN A 358 20.06 -6.76 -6.79
N LEU A 359 19.45 -7.55 -7.66
CA LEU A 359 19.36 -7.33 -9.11
C LEU A 359 17.90 -7.36 -9.57
N GLU A 360 17.43 -6.31 -10.24
CA GLU A 360 16.08 -6.30 -10.83
C GLU A 360 15.91 -7.35 -11.91
N THR A 361 14.70 -7.90 -12.00
CA THR A 361 14.33 -8.89 -13.04
C THR A 361 13.73 -8.24 -14.29
N GLY A 362 13.56 -6.92 -14.26
CA GLY A 362 13.05 -6.10 -15.35
C GLY A 362 12.44 -4.80 -14.84
N PRO A 363 12.18 -3.84 -15.73
CA PRO A 363 11.52 -2.59 -15.34
C PRO A 363 10.20 -2.86 -14.60
N TYR A 364 10.05 -2.27 -13.41
CA TYR A 364 8.86 -2.37 -12.53
C TYR A 364 8.57 -3.78 -11.98
N ARG A 365 9.53 -4.70 -12.09
CA ARG A 365 9.42 -6.06 -11.60
C ARG A 365 10.15 -6.21 -10.27
N GLY A 366 9.96 -7.38 -9.68
CA GLY A 366 10.71 -7.78 -8.51
C GLY A 366 12.21 -7.92 -8.80
N SER A 367 12.95 -8.31 -7.78
CA SER A 367 14.39 -8.47 -7.84
C SER A 367 14.83 -9.86 -7.38
N VAL A 368 16.05 -10.22 -7.74
CA VAL A 368 16.77 -11.36 -7.16
C VAL A 368 17.67 -10.82 -6.06
N GLU A 369 17.49 -11.31 -4.84
CA GLU A 369 18.27 -10.91 -3.66
C GLU A 369 19.05 -12.13 -3.12
N PRO A 370 20.36 -12.01 -2.87
CA PRO A 370 21.16 -13.08 -2.30
C PRO A 370 21.01 -13.15 -0.78
N PHE A 371 21.01 -14.37 -0.24
CA PHE A 371 21.10 -14.66 1.18
C PHE A 371 22.12 -15.78 1.40
N LEU A 372 22.85 -15.74 2.51
CA LEU A 372 23.73 -16.84 2.91
C LEU A 372 23.15 -17.57 4.11
N ARG A 373 23.37 -18.88 4.19
CA ARG A 373 23.25 -19.63 5.45
C ARG A 373 24.61 -20.18 5.80
N VAL A 374 25.26 -19.57 6.79
CA VAL A 374 26.58 -20.00 7.29
C VAL A 374 26.35 -20.84 8.53
N ASP A 375 26.71 -22.13 8.46
CA ASP A 375 26.51 -23.11 9.52
C ASP A 375 25.06 -23.17 10.05
N GLY A 376 24.11 -22.93 9.13
CA GLY A 376 22.66 -22.94 9.40
C GLY A 376 22.07 -21.59 9.83
N ALA A 377 22.90 -20.60 10.20
CA ALA A 377 22.45 -19.26 10.54
C ALA A 377 22.24 -18.42 9.26
N LEU A 378 21.10 -17.73 9.16
CA LEU A 378 20.83 -16.82 8.05
C LEU A 378 21.69 -15.55 8.19
N THR A 379 22.32 -15.16 7.10
CA THR A 379 23.11 -13.93 6.94
C THR A 379 22.50 -13.15 5.78
N THR A 380 22.17 -11.89 6.07
CA THR A 380 21.53 -10.95 5.16
C THR A 380 22.46 -9.77 4.88
N TRP A 381 22.01 -8.80 4.06
CA TRP A 381 22.72 -7.53 3.87
C TRP A 381 22.98 -6.78 5.19
N ALA A 382 22.16 -7.01 6.21
CA ALA A 382 22.27 -6.32 7.50
C ALA A 382 23.40 -6.86 8.38
N ASP A 383 23.91 -8.04 8.07
CA ASP A 383 24.85 -8.81 8.89
C ASP A 383 26.29 -8.79 8.34
N VAL A 384 26.53 -8.03 7.27
CA VAL A 384 27.78 -8.08 6.50
C VAL A 384 28.44 -6.72 6.37
N ALA A 385 29.76 -6.73 6.24
CA ALA A 385 30.48 -5.59 5.69
C ALA A 385 30.43 -5.68 4.15
N ALA A 386 29.84 -4.67 3.52
CA ALA A 386 29.70 -4.60 2.07
C ALA A 386 30.76 -3.66 1.45
N GLU A 387 31.39 -4.11 0.37
CA GLU A 387 32.28 -3.30 -0.48
C GLU A 387 31.81 -3.42 -1.93
N HIS A 388 31.89 -2.34 -2.70
CA HIS A 388 31.40 -2.30 -4.08
C HIS A 388 32.41 -1.60 -4.99
N TRP A 389 32.52 -2.05 -6.24
CA TRP A 389 33.46 -1.51 -7.22
C TRP A 389 33.02 -1.78 -8.66
N LEU A 390 33.62 -1.05 -9.59
CA LEU A 390 33.58 -1.34 -11.02
C LEU A 390 34.83 -2.12 -11.43
N ALA A 391 34.70 -3.09 -12.35
CA ALA A 391 35.86 -3.80 -12.89
C ALA A 391 36.88 -2.81 -13.50
N ASP A 392 38.17 -3.04 -13.25
CA ASP A 392 39.27 -2.13 -13.61
C ASP A 392 39.06 -0.66 -13.20
N ALA A 393 38.23 -0.43 -12.16
CA ALA A 393 37.81 0.88 -11.66
C ALA A 393 37.05 1.78 -12.66
N CYS A 394 36.70 1.28 -13.85
CA CYS A 394 36.02 2.08 -14.87
C CYS A 394 35.08 1.30 -15.80
N LEU A 395 35.22 -0.02 -15.93
CA LEU A 395 34.35 -0.81 -16.79
C LEU A 395 32.95 -0.90 -16.17
N PRO A 396 31.87 -0.84 -16.96
CA PRO A 396 30.49 -0.90 -16.49
C PRO A 396 30.07 -2.34 -16.09
N ILE A 397 30.91 -2.96 -15.27
CA ILE A 397 30.75 -4.30 -14.70
C ILE A 397 30.80 -4.13 -13.19
N PRO A 398 29.66 -3.81 -12.54
CA PRO A 398 29.63 -3.60 -11.12
C PRO A 398 29.77 -4.91 -10.35
N SER A 399 30.36 -4.81 -9.17
CA SER A 399 30.45 -5.90 -8.20
C SER A 399 30.19 -5.43 -6.79
N VAL A 400 29.58 -6.29 -6.00
CA VAL A 400 29.39 -6.16 -4.55
C VAL A 400 30.03 -7.36 -3.88
N ARG A 401 30.76 -7.13 -2.79
CA ARG A 401 31.28 -8.17 -1.91
C ARG A 401 30.70 -8.02 -0.51
N TRP A 402 30.13 -9.09 -0.02
CA TRP A 402 29.76 -9.27 1.38
C TRP A 402 30.88 -10.01 2.11
N ARG A 403 31.18 -9.57 3.34
CA ARG A 403 32.02 -10.27 4.31
C ARG A 403 31.22 -10.59 5.57
N ALA A 404 31.10 -11.89 5.87
CA ALA A 404 30.46 -12.43 7.06
C ALA A 404 31.49 -13.30 7.81
N GLY A 405 32.31 -12.64 8.64
CA GLY A 405 33.48 -13.30 9.23
C GLY A 405 34.45 -13.80 8.15
N ASP A 406 34.72 -15.11 8.14
CA ASP A 406 35.63 -15.76 7.19
C ASP A 406 34.97 -16.05 5.83
N VAL A 407 33.65 -15.93 5.70
CA VAL A 407 32.93 -16.21 4.45
C VAL A 407 32.73 -14.92 3.65
N GLU A 408 33.09 -14.97 2.36
CA GLU A 408 32.86 -13.91 1.39
C GLU A 408 31.86 -14.38 0.31
N LEU A 409 30.88 -13.53 -0.01
CA LEU A 409 30.10 -13.62 -1.23
C LEU A 409 30.46 -12.43 -2.13
N THR A 410 30.78 -12.68 -3.39
CA THR A 410 30.91 -11.63 -4.42
C THR A 410 29.85 -11.82 -5.49
N VAL A 411 29.07 -10.78 -5.74
CA VAL A 411 28.08 -10.70 -6.82
C VAL A 411 28.61 -9.76 -7.89
N THR A 412 28.79 -10.24 -9.11
CA THR A 412 29.21 -9.44 -10.28
C THR A 412 28.10 -9.50 -11.32
N VAL A 413 27.71 -8.35 -11.87
CA VAL A 413 26.71 -8.29 -12.96
C VAL A 413 27.37 -7.79 -14.24
N VAL A 414 27.10 -8.46 -15.36
CA VAL A 414 27.64 -8.15 -16.68
C VAL A 414 26.50 -8.09 -17.69
N ALA A 415 26.43 -6.99 -18.44
CA ALA A 415 25.59 -6.93 -19.62
C ALA A 415 26.28 -7.63 -20.80
N PRO A 416 25.58 -8.49 -21.56
CA PRO A 416 26.09 -9.04 -22.80
C PRO A 416 26.35 -7.94 -23.83
N VAL A 417 27.31 -8.19 -24.72
CA VAL A 417 27.73 -7.23 -25.76
C VAL A 417 26.90 -7.44 -27.05
N GLU A 418 26.26 -8.59 -27.19
CA GLU A 418 25.48 -8.97 -28.36
C GLU A 418 24.15 -8.20 -28.45
N PRO A 419 23.81 -7.58 -29.60
CA PRO A 419 22.60 -6.75 -29.75
C PRO A 419 21.28 -7.48 -29.51
N ASP A 420 21.26 -8.81 -29.62
CA ASP A 420 20.08 -9.67 -29.47
C ASP A 420 20.01 -10.36 -28.11
N ALA A 421 21.04 -10.21 -27.27
CA ALA A 421 21.06 -10.85 -25.97
C ALA A 421 19.97 -10.29 -25.06
N ARG A 422 19.25 -11.21 -24.42
CA ARG A 422 18.09 -10.87 -23.57
C ARG A 422 18.49 -10.93 -22.11
N GLY A 423 18.75 -9.77 -21.50
CA GLY A 423 18.99 -9.62 -20.07
C GLY A 423 20.48 -9.46 -19.71
N VAL A 424 20.81 -9.71 -18.45
CA VAL A 424 22.17 -9.60 -17.90
C VAL A 424 22.60 -10.94 -17.30
N PHE A 425 23.90 -11.14 -17.14
CA PHE A 425 24.47 -12.26 -16.41
C PHE A 425 24.89 -11.82 -15.01
N ALA A 426 24.43 -12.53 -13.98
CA ALA A 426 24.91 -12.37 -12.62
C ALA A 426 25.80 -13.57 -12.23
N ARG A 427 26.99 -13.30 -11.70
CA ARG A 427 27.91 -14.29 -11.16
C ARG A 427 28.02 -14.15 -9.66
N TYR A 428 27.76 -15.24 -8.95
CA TYR A 428 27.91 -15.35 -7.50
C TYR A 428 29.16 -16.20 -7.21
N ARG A 429 30.13 -15.65 -6.47
CA ARG A 429 31.34 -16.37 -6.04
C ARG A 429 31.38 -16.39 -4.52
N LEU A 430 31.35 -17.60 -3.96
CA LEU A 430 31.61 -17.84 -2.55
C LEU A 430 33.10 -18.14 -2.33
N ALA A 431 33.65 -17.64 -1.24
CA ALA A 431 34.99 -17.97 -0.80
C ALA A 431 35.05 -18.07 0.72
N ASN A 432 35.75 -19.08 1.23
CA ASN A 432 36.17 -19.14 2.61
C ASN A 432 37.60 -18.59 2.72
N ARG A 433 37.79 -17.55 3.53
CA ARG A 433 39.08 -16.86 3.75
C ARG A 433 39.73 -17.27 5.07
N GLY A 434 39.02 -18.04 5.89
CA GLY A 434 39.49 -18.53 7.17
C GLY A 434 40.25 -19.85 7.06
N ALA A 435 40.70 -20.33 8.22
CA ALA A 435 41.28 -21.67 8.36
C ALA A 435 40.23 -22.74 8.69
N THR A 436 39.02 -22.33 9.09
CA THR A 436 37.93 -23.22 9.49
C THR A 436 37.02 -23.48 8.30
N ALA A 437 36.72 -24.73 7.99
CA ALA A 437 35.75 -25.08 6.95
C ALA A 437 34.33 -24.73 7.42
N HIS A 438 33.53 -24.12 6.55
CA HIS A 438 32.14 -23.72 6.85
C HIS A 438 31.16 -24.46 5.93
N ARG A 439 29.96 -24.76 6.44
CA ARG A 439 28.84 -25.14 5.58
C ARG A 439 28.12 -23.87 5.14
N VAL A 440 28.11 -23.60 3.83
CA VAL A 440 27.50 -22.39 3.28
C VAL A 440 26.46 -22.75 2.22
N ASP A 441 25.22 -22.33 2.42
CA ASP A 441 24.19 -22.35 1.39
C ASP A 441 23.99 -20.93 0.83
N LEU A 442 23.95 -20.78 -0.50
CA LEU A 442 23.53 -19.55 -1.18
C LEU A 442 22.07 -19.70 -1.60
N ASP A 443 21.20 -18.92 -0.97
CA ASP A 443 19.79 -18.81 -1.32
C ASP A 443 19.60 -17.57 -2.22
N LEU A 444 19.00 -17.74 -3.40
CA LEU A 444 18.59 -16.63 -4.27
C LEU A 444 17.07 -16.48 -4.21
N ALA A 445 16.61 -15.40 -3.58
CA ALA A 445 15.19 -15.15 -3.41
C ALA A 445 14.69 -14.22 -4.52
N ILE A 446 13.53 -14.55 -5.09
CA ILE A 446 12.81 -13.61 -5.95
C ILE A 446 11.88 -12.80 -5.06
N ARG A 447 12.13 -11.51 -4.99
CA ARG A 447 11.51 -10.58 -4.05
C ARG A 447 10.51 -9.71 -4.80
N PRO A 448 9.31 -9.44 -4.26
CA PRO A 448 8.34 -8.53 -4.87
C PRO A 448 8.72 -7.05 -4.64
N PHE A 449 10.02 -6.74 -4.60
CA PHE A 449 10.57 -5.42 -4.37
C PHE A 449 11.51 -5.06 -5.50
N GLN A 450 11.33 -3.86 -6.05
CA GLN A 450 12.24 -3.23 -7.00
C GLN A 450 13.55 -2.89 -6.28
N VAL A 451 14.63 -2.82 -7.04
CA VAL A 451 15.88 -2.20 -6.55
C VAL A 451 15.69 -0.69 -6.44
N ASN A 452 14.93 -0.09 -7.37
CA ASN A 452 14.56 1.32 -7.28
C ASN A 452 13.80 1.58 -5.97
N PRO A 453 14.33 2.38 -5.03
CA PRO A 453 13.71 2.58 -3.73
C PRO A 453 12.47 3.48 -3.84
N PRO A 454 11.50 3.36 -2.92
CA PRO A 454 10.28 4.18 -2.96
C PRO A 454 10.57 5.69 -2.82
N SER A 455 11.65 6.05 -2.12
CA SER A 455 12.08 7.44 -1.92
C SER A 455 12.68 8.12 -3.15
N GLN A 456 13.03 7.38 -4.21
CA GLN A 456 13.65 7.92 -5.43
C GLN A 456 12.66 7.83 -6.61
N THR A 457 11.56 8.58 -6.51
CA THR A 457 10.49 8.59 -7.50
C THR A 457 10.48 9.91 -8.28
N LEU A 458 10.48 9.84 -9.61
CA LEU A 458 10.28 11.00 -10.49
C LEU A 458 9.01 10.84 -11.33
N ASN A 459 8.96 9.82 -12.19
CA ASN A 459 7.83 9.60 -13.12
C ASN A 459 7.02 8.33 -12.81
N ARG A 460 7.63 7.35 -12.13
CA ARG A 460 7.01 6.07 -11.75
C ARG A 460 7.50 5.63 -10.38
N PRO A 461 6.62 5.10 -9.51
CA PRO A 461 6.98 4.75 -8.15
C PRO A 461 7.94 3.56 -8.08
N GLY A 462 9.02 3.71 -7.30
CA GLY A 462 9.87 2.61 -6.85
C GLY A 462 9.28 1.87 -5.65
N GLY A 463 9.99 0.87 -5.12
CA GLY A 463 9.58 0.10 -3.95
C GLY A 463 8.89 -1.22 -4.29
N ALA A 464 7.60 -1.35 -4.03
CA ALA A 464 6.88 -2.60 -4.32
C ALA A 464 6.80 -2.83 -5.84
N ALA A 465 7.01 -4.08 -6.28
CA ALA A 465 6.83 -4.47 -7.66
C ALA A 465 5.39 -4.92 -7.93
N ARG A 466 4.89 -4.69 -9.15
CA ARG A 466 3.66 -5.36 -9.62
C ARG A 466 4.01 -6.82 -9.92
N ALA A 467 3.24 -7.76 -9.39
CA ALA A 467 3.48 -9.19 -9.63
C ALA A 467 3.40 -9.51 -11.13
N VAL A 468 4.30 -10.37 -11.63
CA VAL A 468 4.17 -10.93 -12.97
C VAL A 468 4.22 -12.44 -12.91
N HIS A 469 3.13 -13.04 -13.35
CA HIS A 469 3.00 -14.47 -13.58
C HIS A 469 3.95 -14.89 -14.71
N SER A 470 4.91 -15.78 -14.44
CA SER A 470 5.58 -16.54 -15.50
C SER A 470 5.37 -18.03 -15.24
N GLY A 471 4.53 -18.63 -16.07
CA GLY A 471 4.21 -20.05 -16.01
C GLY A 471 5.47 -20.91 -16.05
N LYS A 472 5.49 -21.88 -15.13
CA LYS A 472 6.52 -22.91 -14.86
C LYS A 472 7.50 -22.53 -13.74
N SER A 473 7.09 -22.97 -12.55
CA SER A 473 7.89 -23.07 -11.32
C SER A 473 8.36 -21.75 -10.71
N LEU A 474 7.41 -20.87 -10.41
CA LEU A 474 7.56 -19.83 -9.40
C LEU A 474 6.30 -19.89 -8.54
N ALA A 475 6.47 -19.95 -7.22
CA ALA A 475 5.35 -19.93 -6.29
C ALA A 475 4.46 -18.72 -6.61
N GLU A 476 3.17 -18.98 -6.74
CA GLU A 476 2.15 -17.97 -6.97
C GLU A 476 2.25 -16.87 -5.91
N ILE A 477 2.57 -15.65 -6.36
CA ILE A 477 2.05 -14.45 -5.71
C ILE A 477 1.07 -13.90 -6.73
N ASP A 478 -0.18 -14.34 -6.58
CA ASP A 478 -1.32 -13.94 -7.39
C ASP A 478 -1.46 -12.39 -7.33
N PRO A 479 -1.69 -11.70 -8.47
CA PRO A 479 -1.84 -10.25 -8.51
C PRO A 479 -3.09 -9.69 -7.79
N GLU A 480 -4.02 -10.53 -7.31
CA GLU A 480 -5.34 -10.10 -6.82
C GLU A 480 -5.83 -10.57 -5.43
N PRO A 481 -5.16 -11.40 -4.61
CA PRO A 481 -5.50 -11.48 -3.19
C PRO A 481 -4.68 -10.44 -2.43
N THR A 482 -5.33 -9.75 -1.50
CA THR A 482 -4.71 -9.03 -0.39
C THR A 482 -3.45 -9.77 0.09
N PRO A 483 -2.25 -9.17 0.06
CA PRO A 483 -1.05 -9.85 0.53
C PRO A 483 -1.22 -10.19 2.00
N VAL A 484 -1.08 -11.48 2.28
CA VAL A 484 -0.98 -12.04 3.62
C VAL A 484 0.51 -12.28 3.87
N LEU A 485 1.12 -11.45 4.72
CA LEU A 485 2.52 -11.64 5.10
C LEU A 485 2.61 -12.39 6.43
N GLY A 486 3.21 -13.59 6.38
CA GLY A 486 3.68 -14.30 7.56
C GLY A 486 4.89 -13.60 8.23
N PRO A 487 5.36 -14.07 9.39
CA PRO A 487 6.52 -13.51 10.10
C PRO A 487 7.86 -13.76 9.38
N ASP A 488 7.86 -14.55 8.30
CA ASP A 488 9.04 -14.87 7.52
C ASP A 488 8.78 -14.45 6.06
N PRO A 489 9.33 -13.33 5.57
CA PRO A 489 9.11 -12.85 4.19
C PRO A 489 9.76 -13.74 3.12
N ARG A 490 10.08 -15.00 3.43
CA ARG A 490 10.72 -16.04 2.64
C ARG A 490 9.90 -16.58 1.45
N ALA A 491 8.86 -15.86 1.01
CA ALA A 491 8.04 -16.23 -0.12
C ALA A 491 8.87 -16.22 -1.42
N ALA A 492 8.91 -17.36 -2.11
CA ALA A 492 9.59 -17.65 -3.38
C ALA A 492 11.14 -17.68 -3.36
N PHE A 493 11.73 -18.72 -2.77
CA PHE A 493 13.13 -19.08 -3.03
C PHE A 493 13.29 -19.92 -4.30
N TYR A 494 14.26 -19.57 -5.14
CA TYR A 494 14.95 -20.54 -5.98
C TYR A 494 16.16 -21.07 -5.19
N ARG A 495 16.03 -22.26 -4.60
CA ARG A 495 17.10 -22.87 -3.81
C ARG A 495 18.02 -23.69 -4.72
N LYS A 496 19.25 -23.25 -4.91
CA LYS A 496 20.33 -24.07 -5.49
C LYS A 496 21.33 -24.40 -4.40
N SER A 497 21.22 -25.59 -3.82
CA SER A 497 22.23 -26.12 -2.91
C SER A 497 23.55 -26.32 -3.66
N ALA A 498 24.53 -25.46 -3.41
CA ALA A 498 25.91 -25.79 -3.73
C ALA A 498 26.37 -26.81 -2.67
N LEU A 499 26.26 -28.10 -3.00
CA LEU A 499 26.78 -29.19 -2.18
C LEU A 499 28.30 -29.24 -2.28
N ASP A 500 28.99 -28.16 -1.95
CA ASP A 500 30.44 -28.15 -1.83
C ASP A 500 30.81 -27.52 -0.48
N ARG A 501 31.49 -28.31 0.36
CA ARG A 501 32.21 -27.74 1.51
C ARG A 501 33.22 -26.74 0.95
N VAL A 502 33.11 -25.47 1.32
CA VAL A 502 34.07 -24.42 0.92
C VAL A 502 35.11 -24.20 2.01
#